data_AF-A0A329TSM7-F1
#
_entry.id   AF-A0A329TSM7-F1
#
_cell.length_a   1.000
_cell.length_b   1.000
_cell.length_c   1.000
_cell.angle_alpha   90.00
_cell.angle_beta   90.00
_cell.angle_gamma   90.00
#
_symmetry.space_group_name_H-M   'P 1'
#
loop_
_entity.id
_entity.type
_entity.pdbx_description
1 polymer ?
#
loop_
_entity_poly.entity_id
_entity_poly.type
_entity_poly.pdbx_seq_one_letter_code
_entity_poly.pdbx_strand_id
1 'polypeptide(L)'
;MFSNADRGTNNSLYAGEWNKHAYKSLSSYIQLLEQVIACYKNNFAYFKTQGKHTIKRTEVLVPYEKVKQVSRDSFNWILQNADQLAAVPYTSGIQFHGKNFLPYQVRTDASRKSWNVYENRVIIGFLNTALLNAKQVSAEFDRDVLNEERVISRIHGSFPKEYRAPIITIKSLQISFCRLLLKKLDCLIDTLQSVGKQYSSLFDVQPLVLNTLPRKTNTFCEIKPYAQVFEIIVRWFRYGEYSLEKERLILQVKTLDKLFEYYCLLRLLKLLADNGYQKANVKEPVFKFDYVSADEHYQNEKDVANTYLLSNGEVTATLYYQPVISAVQFENDLTLFRTTKPPAGNPDYYTPDFVLKFASSEDDEEYAIFDAKFSSRANIKKHSLPEVIRKYSCEISVASRSSAPQNGLDPARES
;
A
#
# COMPACT_ATOMS: atom_id res chain seq x y z
N MET A 1 -7.66 7.95 -9.09
CA MET A 1 -8.31 6.64 -8.83
C MET A 1 -7.70 5.86 -7.67
N PHE A 2 -6.79 6.45 -6.87
CA PHE A 2 -6.25 5.81 -5.64
C PHE A 2 -6.38 6.72 -4.41
N SER A 3 -7.24 7.72 -4.48
CA SER A 3 -7.55 8.62 -3.37
C SER A 3 -9.05 8.71 -3.28
N ASN A 4 -9.64 7.84 -2.46
CA ASN A 4 -10.82 8.27 -1.73
C ASN A 4 -10.28 9.08 -0.54
N ALA A 5 -10.60 10.36 -0.55
CA ALA A 5 -10.27 11.32 0.51
C ALA A 5 -10.98 11.02 1.84
N ASP A 6 -11.86 10.02 1.89
CA ASP A 6 -12.51 9.53 3.10
C ASP A 6 -11.76 8.35 3.74
N ARG A 7 -10.44 8.47 3.93
CA ARG A 7 -9.67 7.61 4.87
C ARG A 7 -9.76 8.14 6.31
N GLY A 8 -10.92 8.68 6.66
CA GLY A 8 -11.32 8.85 8.04
C GLY A 8 -11.85 7.51 8.56
N THR A 9 -11.17 6.96 9.56
CA THR A 9 -11.76 6.07 10.57
C THR A 9 -12.12 4.62 10.24
N ASN A 10 -11.72 4.00 9.12
CA ASN A 10 -11.84 2.53 9.01
C ASN A 10 -10.56 1.85 8.50
N ASN A 11 -9.72 1.55 9.47
CA ASN A 11 -8.55 0.71 9.43
C ASN A 11 -8.97 -0.75 9.12
N SER A 12 -9.18 -1.11 7.85
CA SER A 12 -9.78 -2.38 7.41
C SER A 12 -9.02 -3.66 7.84
N LEU A 13 -7.71 -3.58 8.07
CA LEU A 13 -6.93 -4.67 8.70
C LEU A 13 -7.23 -4.85 10.19
N TYR A 14 -7.68 -3.80 10.88
CA TYR A 14 -8.06 -3.82 12.29
C TYR A 14 -9.51 -4.32 12.49
N ALA A 15 -10.30 -4.40 11.41
CA ALA A 15 -11.69 -4.88 11.39
C ALA A 15 -11.85 -6.31 10.80
N GLY A 16 -10.75 -6.97 10.40
CA GLY A 16 -10.80 -8.34 9.88
C GLY A 16 -11.50 -8.51 8.52
N GLU A 17 -11.70 -7.42 7.78
CA GLU A 17 -12.25 -7.42 6.43
C GLU A 17 -11.17 -7.83 5.42
N TRP A 18 -11.10 -9.13 5.15
CA TRP A 18 -10.25 -9.66 4.09
C TRP A 18 -10.92 -9.39 2.74
N ASN A 19 -10.69 -8.22 2.15
CA ASN A 19 -11.12 -7.96 0.78
C ASN A 19 -10.47 -8.98 -0.17
N LYS A 20 -11.25 -9.50 -1.13
CA LYS A 20 -10.84 -10.51 -2.14
C LYS A 20 -9.64 -10.08 -3.01
N HIS A 21 -9.15 -8.86 -2.87
CA HIS A 21 -7.92 -8.36 -3.46
C HIS A 21 -6.85 -8.28 -2.37
N ALA A 22 -6.01 -9.31 -2.26
CA ALA A 22 -4.92 -9.36 -1.30
C ALA A 22 -4.08 -8.06 -1.35
N TYR A 23 -3.99 -7.33 -0.24
CA TYR A 23 -3.16 -6.13 -0.11
C TYR A 23 -1.73 -6.40 -0.59
N LYS A 24 -1.34 -5.73 -1.67
CA LYS A 24 -0.03 -5.95 -2.33
C LYS A 24 1.01 -5.00 -1.74
N SER A 25 2.19 -5.55 -1.40
CA SER A 25 3.28 -4.82 -0.72
C SER A 25 3.97 -3.79 -1.62
N LEU A 26 4.73 -2.87 -1.00
CA LEU A 26 5.58 -1.91 -1.69
C LEU A 26 6.59 -2.61 -2.63
N SER A 27 7.10 -3.78 -2.24
CA SER A 27 7.99 -4.58 -3.09
C SER A 27 7.33 -5.05 -4.39
N SER A 28 6.09 -5.53 -4.33
CA SER A 28 5.34 -5.90 -5.54
C SER A 28 4.98 -4.68 -6.40
N TYR A 29 4.80 -3.51 -5.78
CA TYR A 29 4.56 -2.27 -6.50
C TYR A 29 5.82 -1.78 -7.23
N ILE A 30 6.98 -1.87 -6.58
CA ILE A 30 8.30 -1.61 -7.18
C ILE A 30 8.50 -2.52 -8.40
N GLN A 31 8.21 -3.83 -8.28
CA GLN A 31 8.31 -4.77 -9.40
C GLN A 31 7.38 -4.41 -10.56
N LEU A 32 6.16 -3.94 -10.27
CA LEU A 32 5.23 -3.48 -11.29
C LEU A 32 5.78 -2.25 -12.03
N LEU A 33 6.33 -1.27 -11.32
CA LEU A 33 6.97 -0.09 -11.92
C LEU A 33 8.18 -0.47 -12.77
N GLU A 34 9.01 -1.41 -12.33
CA GLU A 34 10.12 -1.95 -13.11
C GLU A 34 9.65 -2.58 -14.43
N GLN A 35 8.58 -3.38 -14.39
CA GLN A 35 7.97 -3.96 -15.60
C GLN A 35 7.45 -2.90 -16.56
N VAL A 36 6.80 -1.84 -16.03
CA VAL A 36 6.35 -0.69 -16.82
C VAL A 36 7.53 -0.04 -17.52
N ILE A 37 8.58 0.32 -16.78
CA ILE A 37 9.76 1.00 -17.33
C ILE A 37 10.44 0.12 -18.39
N ALA A 38 10.61 -1.18 -18.12
CA ALA A 38 11.23 -2.12 -19.05
C ALA A 38 10.50 -2.20 -20.38
N CYS A 39 9.16 -2.34 -20.35
CA CYS A 39 8.36 -2.42 -21.58
C CYS A 39 8.43 -1.13 -22.41
N TYR A 40 8.36 0.03 -21.76
CA TYR A 40 8.46 1.31 -22.45
C TYR A 40 9.85 1.55 -23.04
N LYS A 41 10.92 1.13 -22.35
CA LYS A 41 12.29 1.19 -22.90
C LYS A 41 12.46 0.26 -24.10
N ASN A 42 11.99 -0.98 -24.00
CA ASN A 42 12.11 -1.97 -25.08
C ASN A 42 11.37 -1.55 -26.34
N ASN A 43 10.22 -0.90 -26.21
CA ASN A 43 9.40 -0.47 -27.34
C ASN A 43 9.76 0.94 -27.87
N PHE A 44 10.69 1.67 -27.23
CA PHE A 44 11.01 3.05 -27.58
C PHE A 44 11.49 3.22 -29.04
N ALA A 45 12.36 2.32 -29.51
CA ALA A 45 12.89 2.36 -30.87
C ALA A 45 11.78 2.23 -31.94
N TYR A 46 10.75 1.42 -31.65
CA TYR A 46 9.60 1.28 -32.52
C TYR A 46 8.76 2.55 -32.56
N PHE A 47 8.41 3.11 -31.40
CA PHE A 47 7.60 4.33 -31.35
C PHE A 47 8.27 5.52 -32.03
N LYS A 48 9.60 5.61 -31.96
CA LYS A 48 10.39 6.63 -32.66
C LYS A 48 10.33 6.52 -34.19
N THR A 49 10.27 5.31 -34.73
CA THR A 49 10.41 5.06 -36.18
C THR A 49 9.07 4.81 -36.87
N GLN A 50 8.16 4.12 -36.21
CA GLN A 50 6.92 3.57 -36.78
C GLN A 50 5.68 3.83 -35.91
N GLY A 51 5.72 4.80 -35.00
CA GLY A 51 4.52 5.17 -34.23
C GLY A 51 3.34 5.50 -35.15
N LYS A 52 2.13 5.19 -34.69
CA LYS A 52 0.89 5.49 -35.41
C LYS A 52 0.76 7.00 -35.58
N HIS A 53 0.54 7.44 -36.81
CA HIS A 53 0.39 8.85 -37.16
C HIS A 53 -0.72 9.02 -38.18
N THR A 54 -1.36 10.18 -38.15
CA THR A 54 -2.32 10.64 -39.15
C THR A 54 -1.67 11.74 -39.99
N ILE A 55 -1.96 11.79 -41.29
CA ILE A 55 -1.46 12.87 -42.15
C ILE A 55 -2.43 14.05 -42.03
N LYS A 56 -1.93 15.19 -41.55
CA LYS A 56 -2.68 16.45 -41.50
C LYS A 56 -2.12 17.40 -42.54
N ARG A 57 -3.01 18.06 -43.30
CA ARG A 57 -2.62 19.17 -44.18
C ARG A 57 -2.48 20.43 -43.33
N THR A 58 -1.33 21.08 -43.44
CA THR A 58 -1.02 22.33 -42.75
C THR A 58 -0.49 23.31 -43.77
N GLU A 59 -1.01 24.54 -43.74
CA GLU A 59 -0.51 25.62 -44.57
C GLU A 59 0.88 26.03 -44.08
N VAL A 60 1.83 26.05 -45.01
CA VAL A 60 3.23 26.42 -44.74
C VAL A 60 3.67 27.40 -45.81
N LEU A 61 4.45 28.38 -45.41
CA LEU A 61 5.13 29.29 -46.31
C LEU A 61 6.39 28.60 -46.86
N VAL A 62 6.48 28.43 -48.16
CA VAL A 62 7.66 27.80 -48.79
C VAL A 62 8.18 28.67 -49.92
N PRO A 63 9.50 28.63 -50.20
CA PRO A 63 10.04 29.23 -51.41
C PRO A 63 9.32 28.68 -52.64
N TYR A 64 9.07 29.53 -53.63
CA TYR A 64 8.29 29.15 -54.82
C TYR A 64 8.85 27.91 -55.53
N GLU A 65 10.17 27.75 -55.57
CA GLU A 65 10.87 26.59 -56.14
C GLU A 65 10.49 25.24 -55.51
N LYS A 66 10.05 25.25 -54.25
CA LYS A 66 9.69 24.05 -53.48
C LYS A 66 8.19 23.79 -53.44
N VAL A 67 7.40 24.60 -54.12
CA VAL A 67 5.94 24.44 -54.21
C VAL A 67 5.62 23.24 -55.09
N LYS A 68 4.96 22.22 -54.53
CA LYS A 68 4.54 21.03 -55.28
C LYS A 68 3.14 21.13 -55.86
N GLN A 69 2.27 21.91 -55.22
CA GLN A 69 0.88 22.07 -55.62
C GLN A 69 0.41 23.47 -55.22
N VAL A 70 -0.31 24.16 -56.09
CA VAL A 70 -0.88 25.48 -55.80
C VAL A 70 -2.38 25.33 -55.57
N SER A 71 -2.89 25.74 -54.42
CA SER A 71 -4.33 25.71 -54.09
C SER A 71 -4.96 27.08 -54.30
N ARG A 72 -6.30 27.17 -54.20
CA ARG A 72 -7.03 28.45 -54.25
C ARG A 72 -6.57 29.41 -53.15
N ASP A 73 -6.27 28.88 -51.98
CA ASP A 73 -5.80 29.67 -50.84
C ASP A 73 -4.37 30.18 -51.04
N SER A 74 -3.53 29.41 -51.74
CA SER A 74 -2.22 29.88 -52.20
C SER A 74 -2.33 31.13 -53.08
N PHE A 75 -3.27 31.12 -54.04
CA PHE A 75 -3.51 32.28 -54.92
C PHE A 75 -4.06 33.48 -54.14
N ASN A 76 -5.06 33.26 -53.29
CA ASN A 76 -5.63 34.31 -52.44
C ASN A 76 -4.55 34.97 -51.56
N TRP A 77 -3.61 34.16 -51.04
CA TRP A 77 -2.51 34.66 -50.24
C TRP A 77 -1.53 35.50 -51.07
N ILE A 78 -1.16 35.07 -52.29
CA ILE A 78 -0.30 35.87 -53.18
C ILE A 78 -0.95 37.22 -53.52
N LEU A 79 -2.27 37.23 -53.80
CA LEU A 79 -3.04 38.45 -54.07
C LEU A 79 -3.01 39.44 -52.91
N GLN A 80 -2.98 38.95 -51.67
CA GLN A 80 -2.91 39.78 -50.46
C GLN A 80 -1.47 40.20 -50.11
N ASN A 81 -0.45 39.56 -50.67
CA ASN A 81 0.96 39.76 -50.35
C ASN A 81 1.75 40.03 -51.65
N ALA A 82 1.36 41.10 -52.36
CA ALA A 82 1.97 41.50 -53.62
C ALA A 82 3.44 41.95 -53.46
N ASP A 83 3.85 42.31 -52.24
CA ASP A 83 5.23 42.62 -51.85
C ASP A 83 6.19 41.43 -52.05
N GLN A 84 5.65 40.21 -52.08
CA GLN A 84 6.42 38.99 -52.30
C GLN A 84 6.68 38.71 -53.79
N LEU A 85 6.19 39.54 -54.72
CA LEU A 85 6.38 39.37 -56.16
C LEU A 85 7.64 40.10 -56.65
N ALA A 86 8.53 39.36 -57.31
CA ALA A 86 9.74 39.87 -57.94
C ALA A 86 9.55 39.96 -59.46
N ALA A 87 9.95 41.08 -60.07
CA ALA A 87 9.97 41.19 -61.51
C ALA A 87 11.07 40.29 -62.10
N VAL A 88 10.72 39.49 -63.10
CA VAL A 88 11.63 38.56 -63.77
C VAL A 88 11.69 38.86 -65.28
N PRO A 89 12.86 38.68 -65.92
CA PRO A 89 13.05 39.03 -67.33
C PRO A 89 12.48 37.99 -68.31
N TYR A 90 12.06 36.82 -67.83
CA TYR A 90 11.49 35.74 -68.63
C TYR A 90 9.97 35.61 -68.41
N THR A 91 9.27 34.98 -69.36
CA THR A 91 7.82 34.76 -69.28
C THR A 91 7.44 33.93 -68.06
N SER A 92 6.56 34.47 -67.21
CA SER A 92 6.05 33.79 -66.02
C SER A 92 4.51 33.73 -66.04
N GLY A 93 3.93 32.98 -65.08
CA GLY A 93 2.49 32.82 -64.95
C GLY A 93 1.73 34.04 -64.40
N ILE A 94 2.43 35.08 -63.92
CA ILE A 94 1.84 36.33 -63.40
C ILE A 94 2.39 37.49 -64.21
N GLN A 95 1.52 38.21 -64.92
CA GLN A 95 1.88 39.34 -65.77
C GLN A 95 1.12 40.59 -65.36
N PHE A 96 1.83 41.72 -65.26
CA PHE A 96 1.23 43.01 -64.95
C PHE A 96 1.96 44.12 -65.72
N HIS A 97 1.21 44.93 -66.48
CA HIS A 97 1.73 46.00 -67.35
C HIS A 97 2.97 45.64 -68.18
N GLY A 98 2.95 44.47 -68.84
CA GLY A 98 4.04 44.02 -69.73
C GLY A 98 5.30 43.52 -69.02
N LYS A 99 5.29 43.43 -67.68
CA LYS A 99 6.35 42.82 -66.88
C LYS A 99 5.89 41.48 -66.31
N ASN A 100 6.80 40.51 -66.26
CA ASN A 100 6.57 39.19 -65.68
C ASN A 100 6.98 39.19 -64.20
N PHE A 101 6.23 38.49 -63.36
CA PHE A 101 6.49 38.40 -61.92
C PHE A 101 6.51 36.95 -61.42
N LEU A 102 7.34 36.68 -60.43
CA LEU A 102 7.32 35.43 -59.66
C LEU A 102 7.33 35.72 -58.17
N PRO A 103 6.57 34.96 -57.36
CA PRO A 103 6.62 35.10 -55.92
C PRO A 103 7.93 34.52 -55.36
N TYR A 104 8.52 35.18 -54.36
CA TYR A 104 9.64 34.62 -53.59
C TYR A 104 9.18 33.44 -52.73
N GLN A 105 8.03 33.61 -52.07
CA GLN A 105 7.43 32.62 -51.18
C GLN A 105 5.95 32.50 -51.51
N VAL A 106 5.41 31.30 -51.32
CA VAL A 106 3.98 31.00 -51.50
C VAL A 106 3.50 30.17 -50.32
N ARG A 107 2.30 30.50 -49.83
CA ARG A 107 1.60 29.70 -48.83
C ARG A 107 0.97 28.49 -49.50
N THR A 108 1.36 27.28 -49.12
CA THR A 108 0.86 26.02 -49.72
C THR A 108 0.51 25.01 -48.63
N ASP A 109 -0.39 24.09 -48.96
CA ASP A 109 -0.67 22.93 -48.12
C ASP A 109 0.49 21.94 -48.17
N ALA A 110 1.14 21.73 -47.03
CA ALA A 110 2.10 20.67 -46.83
C ALA A 110 1.48 19.56 -45.99
N SER A 111 1.62 18.31 -46.45
CA SER A 111 1.24 17.13 -45.67
C SER A 111 2.28 16.90 -44.57
N ARG A 112 1.88 17.08 -43.31
CA ARG A 112 2.72 16.78 -42.14
C ARG A 112 2.18 15.59 -41.36
N LYS A 113 3.08 14.76 -40.84
CA LYS A 113 2.72 13.68 -39.92
C LYS A 113 2.26 14.31 -38.60
N SER A 114 1.05 13.98 -38.17
CA SER A 114 0.53 14.30 -36.85
C SER A 114 0.49 13.03 -36.01
N TRP A 115 1.14 13.08 -34.86
CA TRP A 115 1.19 11.98 -33.91
C TRP A 115 0.06 12.03 -32.87
N ASN A 116 -0.85 13.01 -32.99
CA ASN A 116 -1.99 13.22 -32.10
C ASN A 116 -3.10 12.21 -32.36
N VAL A 117 -2.81 10.97 -31.99
CA VAL A 117 -3.67 9.81 -32.16
C VAL A 117 -4.08 9.30 -30.77
N TYR A 118 -5.31 8.80 -30.62
CA TYR A 118 -5.84 8.31 -29.34
C TYR A 118 -4.87 7.35 -28.63
N GLU A 119 -4.31 6.39 -29.36
CA GLU A 119 -3.41 5.41 -28.78
C GLU A 119 -2.12 6.05 -28.23
N ASN A 120 -1.54 7.03 -28.93
CA ASN A 120 -0.36 7.74 -28.44
C ASN A 120 -0.68 8.59 -27.21
N ARG A 121 -1.86 9.22 -27.19
CA ARG A 121 -2.35 9.97 -26.02
C ARG A 121 -2.52 9.09 -24.79
N VAL A 122 -3.00 7.86 -24.97
CA VAL A 122 -3.15 6.86 -23.91
C VAL A 122 -1.78 6.42 -23.40
N ILE A 123 -0.81 6.16 -24.29
CA ILE A 123 0.54 5.73 -23.92
C ILE A 123 1.26 6.77 -23.05
N ILE A 124 1.22 8.05 -23.44
CA ILE A 124 1.80 9.16 -22.67
C ILE A 124 0.99 9.42 -21.40
N GLY A 125 -0.35 9.37 -21.52
CA GLY A 125 -1.27 9.52 -20.41
C GLY A 125 -0.98 8.52 -19.29
N PHE A 126 -0.74 7.26 -19.64
CA PHE A 126 -0.40 6.22 -18.67
C PHE A 126 0.93 6.48 -17.96
N LEU A 127 1.98 6.86 -18.68
CA LEU A 127 3.27 7.21 -18.07
C LEU A 127 3.12 8.33 -17.03
N ASN A 128 2.33 9.36 -17.37
CA ASN A 128 2.06 10.46 -16.45
C ASN A 128 1.25 10.01 -15.24
N THR A 129 0.20 9.20 -15.43
CA THR A 129 -0.57 8.63 -14.33
C THR A 129 0.29 7.76 -13.41
N ALA A 130 1.14 6.88 -13.97
CA ALA A 130 2.05 6.03 -13.21
C ALA A 130 3.08 6.88 -12.43
N LEU A 131 3.61 7.94 -13.04
CA LEU A 131 4.56 8.85 -12.41
C LEU A 131 3.95 9.61 -11.24
N LEU A 132 2.74 10.16 -11.44
CA LEU A 132 2.03 10.88 -10.37
C LEU A 132 1.71 9.95 -9.20
N ASN A 133 1.22 8.75 -9.46
CA ASN A 133 0.96 7.75 -8.42
C ASN A 133 2.25 7.34 -7.68
N ALA A 134 3.35 7.08 -8.41
CA ALA A 134 4.62 6.73 -7.78
C ALA A 134 5.16 7.85 -6.88
N LYS A 135 5.05 9.12 -7.32
CA LYS A 135 5.42 10.28 -6.49
C LYS A 135 4.54 10.41 -5.24
N GLN A 136 3.24 10.21 -5.37
CA GLN A 136 2.32 10.23 -4.23
C GLN A 136 2.68 9.15 -3.21
N VAL A 137 2.90 7.91 -3.67
CA VAL A 137 3.29 6.77 -2.82
C VAL A 137 4.64 7.03 -2.13
N SER A 138 5.64 7.55 -2.86
CA SER A 138 6.93 7.90 -2.26
C SER A 138 6.77 8.95 -1.15
N ALA A 139 5.99 10.00 -1.41
CA ALA A 139 5.74 11.06 -0.43
C ALA A 139 4.95 10.57 0.80
N GLU A 140 3.97 9.68 0.62
CA GLU A 140 3.26 9.05 1.74
C GLU A 140 4.20 8.18 2.58
N PHE A 141 5.03 7.35 1.94
CA PHE A 141 5.94 6.46 2.64
C PHE A 141 7.08 7.20 3.33
N ASP A 142 7.65 8.25 2.72
CA ASP A 142 8.68 9.09 3.36
C ASP A 142 8.14 9.81 4.59
N ARG A 143 6.88 10.29 4.57
CA ARG A 143 6.23 10.84 5.77
C ARG A 143 6.12 9.82 6.90
N ASP A 144 5.73 8.58 6.59
CA ASP A 144 5.62 7.51 7.58
C ASP A 144 6.99 7.18 8.19
N VAL A 145 8.04 7.11 7.37
CA VAL A 145 9.42 6.89 7.83
C VAL A 145 9.94 8.05 8.68
N LEU A 146 9.71 9.30 8.27
CA LEU A 146 10.11 10.50 9.03
C LEU A 146 9.45 10.57 10.41
N ASN A 147 8.19 10.15 10.51
CA ASN A 147 7.48 10.10 11.79
C ASN A 147 8.13 9.10 12.74
N GLU A 148 8.52 7.92 12.26
CA GLU A 148 9.24 6.93 13.06
C GLU A 148 10.66 7.41 13.43
N GLU A 149 11.38 8.07 12.52
CA GLU A 149 12.69 8.67 12.83
C GLU A 149 12.61 9.69 13.97
N ARG A 150 11.54 10.49 14.02
CA ARG A 150 11.27 11.43 15.11
C ARG A 150 10.94 10.72 16.43
N VAL A 151 10.26 9.57 16.38
CA VAL A 151 10.02 8.73 17.57
C VAL A 151 11.34 8.18 18.10
N ILE A 152 12.20 7.61 17.24
CA ILE A 152 13.53 7.14 17.66
C ILE A 152 14.37 8.28 18.23
N SER A 153 14.37 9.45 17.61
CA SER A 153 15.18 10.58 18.05
C SER A 153 14.77 11.07 19.46
N ARG A 154 13.47 11.03 19.78
CA ARG A 154 12.96 11.32 21.13
C ARG A 154 13.40 10.27 22.15
N ILE A 155 13.35 9.00 21.77
CA ILE A 155 13.84 7.89 22.61
C ILE A 155 15.35 8.04 22.83
N HIS A 156 16.14 8.32 21.78
CA HIS A 156 17.59 8.48 21.91
C HIS A 156 17.99 9.71 22.73
N GLY A 157 17.21 10.79 22.67
CA GLY A 157 17.42 11.97 23.53
C GLY A 157 17.16 11.73 25.02
N SER A 158 16.45 10.66 25.37
CA SER A 158 16.16 10.27 26.76
C SER A 158 17.13 9.25 27.35
N PHE A 159 18.09 8.74 26.56
CA PHE A 159 19.11 7.79 27.02
C PHE A 159 20.54 8.29 26.72
N PRO A 160 21.55 7.93 27.54
CA PRO A 160 22.95 8.25 27.25
C PRO A 160 23.41 7.68 25.89
N LYS A 161 24.28 8.39 25.17
CA LYS A 161 24.77 7.99 23.81
C LYS A 161 25.40 6.59 23.76
N GLU A 162 25.89 6.09 24.89
CA GLU A 162 26.52 4.78 25.04
C GLU A 162 25.51 3.64 25.27
N TYR A 163 24.24 3.96 25.56
CA TYR A 163 23.19 2.98 25.82
C TYR A 163 22.62 2.40 24.51
N ARG A 164 23.02 1.16 24.20
CA ARG A 164 22.56 0.39 23.03
C ARG A 164 21.33 -0.44 23.41
N ALA A 165 20.16 0.20 23.51
CA ALA A 165 18.92 -0.55 23.70
C ALA A 165 18.61 -1.39 22.45
N PRO A 166 18.32 -2.71 22.55
CA PRO A 166 17.97 -3.56 21.41
C PRO A 166 16.85 -2.98 20.54
N ILE A 167 15.89 -2.28 21.16
CA ILE A 167 14.82 -1.58 20.44
C ILE A 167 15.33 -0.46 19.52
N ILE A 168 16.28 0.36 19.98
CA ILE A 168 16.87 1.44 19.15
C ILE A 168 17.62 0.82 17.97
N THR A 169 18.29 -0.32 18.16
CA THR A 169 19.00 -1.04 17.10
C THR A 169 18.04 -1.64 16.06
N ILE A 170 16.94 -2.26 16.49
CA ILE A 170 15.97 -2.85 15.57
C ILE A 170 15.23 -1.77 14.79
N LYS A 171 14.75 -0.73 15.49
CA LYS A 171 14.06 0.41 14.85
C LYS A 171 14.99 1.14 13.88
N SER A 172 16.26 1.35 14.24
CA SER A 172 17.22 1.96 13.30
C SER A 172 17.49 1.08 12.08
N LEU A 173 17.55 -0.26 12.23
CA LEU A 173 17.65 -1.19 11.10
C LEU A 173 16.39 -1.16 10.21
N GLN A 174 15.19 -1.16 10.80
CA GLN A 174 13.92 -1.05 10.06
C GLN A 174 13.84 0.25 9.26
N ILE A 175 14.20 1.38 9.86
CA ILE A 175 14.26 2.67 9.17
C ILE A 175 15.30 2.63 8.06
N SER A 176 16.48 2.05 8.31
CA SER A 176 17.52 1.91 7.28
C SER A 176 17.03 1.11 6.06
N PHE A 177 16.25 0.06 6.30
CA PHE A 177 15.62 -0.75 5.27
C PHE A 177 14.55 0.03 4.50
N CYS A 178 13.67 0.76 5.21
CA CYS A 178 12.66 1.61 4.58
C CYS A 178 13.29 2.71 3.74
N ARG A 179 14.37 3.34 4.21
CA ARG A 179 15.17 4.31 3.46
C ARG A 179 15.79 3.70 2.20
N LEU A 180 16.22 2.44 2.24
CA LEU A 180 16.72 1.74 1.06
C LEU A 180 15.61 1.52 0.04
N LEU A 181 14.40 1.14 0.47
CA LEU A 181 13.24 1.01 -0.40
C LEU A 181 12.81 2.35 -1.01
N LEU A 182 12.81 3.44 -0.22
CA LEU A 182 12.56 4.80 -0.71
C LEU A 182 13.56 5.18 -1.80
N LYS A 183 14.86 4.99 -1.56
CA LYS A 183 15.90 5.25 -2.57
C LYS A 183 15.67 4.48 -3.88
N LYS A 184 15.24 3.22 -3.79
CA LYS A 184 14.89 2.43 -4.99
C LYS A 184 13.69 3.02 -5.71
N LEU A 185 12.64 3.40 -4.97
CA LEU A 185 11.44 4.00 -5.54
C LEU A 185 11.75 5.35 -6.21
N ASP A 186 12.58 6.19 -5.59
CA ASP A 186 13.00 7.48 -6.15
C ASP A 186 13.81 7.30 -7.45
N CYS A 187 14.71 6.31 -7.50
CA CYS A 187 15.43 5.97 -8.74
C CYS A 187 14.46 5.51 -9.85
N LEU A 188 13.42 4.75 -9.50
CA LEU A 188 12.36 4.37 -10.45
C LEU A 188 11.53 5.57 -10.91
N ILE A 189 11.22 6.51 -10.02
CA ILE A 189 10.54 7.76 -10.36
C ILE A 189 11.38 8.59 -11.34
N ASP A 190 12.68 8.74 -11.09
CA ASP A 190 13.59 9.48 -11.96
C ASP A 190 13.69 8.83 -13.35
N THR A 191 13.83 7.50 -13.40
CA THR A 191 13.87 6.78 -14.66
C THR A 191 12.53 6.85 -15.40
N LEU A 192 11.39 6.72 -14.72
CA LEU A 192 10.07 6.88 -15.33
C LEU A 192 9.86 8.31 -15.85
N GLN A 193 10.32 9.32 -15.13
CA GLN A 193 10.30 10.72 -15.57
C GLN A 193 11.19 10.94 -16.81
N SER A 194 12.36 10.29 -16.87
CA SER A 194 13.23 10.35 -18.04
C SER A 194 12.57 9.73 -19.28
N VAL A 195 11.92 8.57 -19.12
CA VAL A 195 11.19 7.89 -20.20
C VAL A 195 9.99 8.72 -20.63
N GLY A 196 9.22 9.26 -19.68
CA GLY A 196 8.10 10.17 -19.96
C GLY A 196 8.53 11.38 -20.80
N LYS A 197 9.64 12.03 -20.45
CA LYS A 197 10.20 13.14 -21.24
C LYS A 197 10.58 12.73 -22.66
N GLN A 198 11.18 11.55 -22.84
CA GLN A 198 11.52 11.04 -24.16
C GLN A 198 10.28 10.76 -25.02
N TYR A 199 9.23 10.19 -24.44
CA TYR A 199 7.98 9.94 -25.17
C TYR A 199 7.21 11.23 -25.49
N SER A 200 7.21 12.21 -24.58
CA SER A 200 6.61 13.53 -24.81
C SER A 200 7.35 14.33 -25.89
N SER A 201 8.66 14.16 -26.06
CA SER A 201 9.39 14.82 -27.15
C SER A 201 9.19 14.14 -28.51
N LEU A 202 8.89 12.84 -28.53
CA LEU A 202 8.54 12.11 -29.75
C LEU A 202 7.14 12.48 -30.28
N PHE A 203 6.19 12.60 -29.36
CA PHE A 203 4.80 12.81 -29.66
C PHE A 203 4.40 14.19 -29.15
N ASP A 204 4.38 15.18 -30.05
CA ASP A 204 3.89 16.54 -29.79
C ASP A 204 2.37 16.54 -29.52
N VAL A 205 1.99 16.01 -28.35
CA VAL A 205 0.63 15.58 -28.04
C VAL A 205 0.27 15.89 -26.60
N GLN A 206 -0.93 16.41 -26.39
CA GLN A 206 -1.49 16.63 -25.06
C GLN A 206 -1.84 15.30 -24.37
N PRO A 207 -1.24 14.99 -23.20
CA PRO A 207 -1.49 13.74 -22.48
C PRO A 207 -2.98 13.59 -22.13
N LEU A 208 -3.52 12.39 -22.25
CA LEU A 208 -4.85 12.09 -21.75
C LEU A 208 -4.75 11.66 -20.28
N VAL A 209 -5.46 12.31 -19.37
CA VAL A 209 -5.54 11.86 -17.97
C VAL A 209 -6.32 10.54 -17.94
N LEU A 210 -5.63 9.45 -17.60
CA LEU A 210 -6.24 8.13 -17.51
C LEU A 210 -6.78 7.89 -16.11
N ASN A 211 -8.08 8.11 -15.95
CA ASN A 211 -8.80 7.75 -14.74
C ASN A 211 -9.45 6.37 -14.85
N THR A 212 -9.79 5.89 -16.05
CA THR A 212 -10.43 4.59 -16.26
C THR A 212 -9.63 3.76 -17.24
N LEU A 213 -9.90 2.45 -17.29
CA LEU A 213 -9.32 1.56 -18.29
C LEU A 213 -9.58 2.13 -19.71
N PRO A 214 -8.53 2.38 -20.51
CA PRO A 214 -8.70 2.91 -21.86
C PRO A 214 -9.39 1.91 -22.79
N ARG A 215 -10.03 2.41 -23.85
CA ARG A 215 -10.75 1.58 -24.83
C ARG A 215 -9.73 0.75 -25.63
N LYS A 216 -9.97 -0.56 -25.73
CA LYS A 216 -9.18 -1.45 -26.58
C LYS A 216 -9.51 -1.15 -28.04
N THR A 217 -8.53 -0.66 -28.81
CA THR A 217 -8.67 -0.36 -30.25
C THR A 217 -7.97 -1.42 -31.09
N ASN A 218 -8.27 -1.50 -32.39
CA ASN A 218 -7.59 -2.45 -33.30
C ASN A 218 -6.07 -2.25 -33.31
N THR A 219 -5.58 -1.02 -33.17
CA THR A 219 -4.15 -0.73 -33.03
C THR A 219 -3.53 -1.38 -31.80
N PHE A 220 -4.25 -1.40 -30.67
CA PHE A 220 -3.81 -2.12 -29.47
C PHE A 220 -3.93 -3.65 -29.59
N CYS A 221 -4.64 -4.18 -30.59
CA CYS A 221 -4.75 -5.62 -30.85
C CYS A 221 -3.69 -6.10 -31.85
N GLU A 222 -3.55 -5.39 -32.96
CA GLU A 222 -2.81 -5.84 -34.15
C GLU A 222 -1.33 -5.46 -34.09
N ILE A 223 -1.00 -4.30 -33.50
CA ILE A 223 0.37 -3.80 -33.47
C ILE A 223 1.06 -4.27 -32.18
N LYS A 224 2.04 -5.17 -32.33
CA LYS A 224 2.75 -5.82 -31.21
C LYS A 224 3.25 -4.83 -30.12
N PRO A 225 3.99 -3.76 -30.44
CA PRO A 225 4.43 -2.77 -29.43
C PRO A 225 3.28 -2.07 -28.69
N TYR A 226 2.18 -1.75 -29.37
CA TYR A 226 1.00 -1.16 -28.74
C TYR A 226 0.27 -2.17 -27.85
N ALA A 227 0.16 -3.43 -28.30
CA ALA A 227 -0.45 -4.50 -27.53
C ALA A 227 0.29 -4.79 -26.22
N GLN A 228 1.63 -4.83 -26.25
CA GLN A 228 2.46 -5.03 -25.06
C GLN A 228 2.27 -3.90 -24.03
N VAL A 229 2.29 -2.64 -24.49
CA VAL A 229 2.05 -1.50 -23.60
C VAL A 229 0.64 -1.56 -23.02
N PHE A 230 -0.37 -1.89 -23.84
CA PHE A 230 -1.75 -2.02 -23.37
C PHE A 230 -1.93 -3.16 -22.36
N GLU A 231 -1.25 -4.29 -22.52
CA GLU A 231 -1.28 -5.38 -21.53
C GLU A 231 -0.78 -4.91 -20.17
N ILE A 232 0.29 -4.12 -20.13
CA ILE A 232 0.81 -3.54 -18.89
C ILE A 232 -0.15 -2.53 -18.29
N ILE A 233 -0.80 -1.71 -19.11
CA ILE A 233 -1.86 -0.80 -18.65
C ILE A 233 -2.98 -1.61 -17.99
N VAL A 234 -3.43 -2.71 -18.61
CA VAL A 234 -4.45 -3.59 -18.05
C VAL A 234 -3.97 -4.22 -16.74
N ARG A 235 -2.72 -4.70 -16.67
CA ARG A 235 -2.13 -5.25 -15.43
C ARG A 235 -2.08 -4.21 -14.31
N TRP A 236 -1.77 -2.96 -14.64
CA TRP A 236 -1.78 -1.85 -13.68
C TRP A 236 -3.19 -1.60 -13.12
N PHE A 237 -4.21 -1.50 -13.98
CA PHE A 237 -5.59 -1.30 -13.51
C PHE A 237 -6.14 -2.52 -12.75
N ARG A 238 -5.73 -3.75 -13.13
CA ARG A 238 -6.06 -4.99 -12.40
C ARG A 238 -5.22 -5.17 -11.13
N TYR A 239 -4.19 -4.35 -10.92
CA TYR A 239 -3.33 -4.48 -9.75
C TYR A 239 -4.13 -4.24 -8.45
N GLY A 240 -5.24 -3.49 -8.52
CA GLY A 240 -6.15 -3.27 -7.39
C GLY A 240 -5.68 -2.15 -6.47
N GLU A 241 -6.29 -2.04 -5.29
CA GLU A 241 -5.95 -1.04 -4.29
C GLU A 241 -4.56 -1.33 -3.67
N TYR A 242 -3.70 -0.31 -3.70
CA TYR A 242 -2.39 -0.31 -3.06
C TYR A 242 -2.53 0.12 -1.59
N SER A 243 -1.85 -0.57 -0.67
CA SER A 243 -1.83 -0.25 0.76
C SER A 243 -0.42 -0.34 1.33
N LEU A 244 -0.05 0.69 2.10
CA LEU A 244 1.18 0.73 2.91
C LEU A 244 1.01 0.04 4.27
N GLU A 245 -0.13 -0.59 4.56
CA GLU A 245 -0.43 -1.15 5.89
C GLU A 245 0.59 -2.20 6.34
N LYS A 246 1.13 -3.02 5.42
CA LYS A 246 2.16 -4.03 5.77
C LYS A 246 3.46 -3.37 6.23
N GLU A 247 3.92 -2.37 5.50
CA GLU A 247 5.12 -1.61 5.81
C GLU A 247 4.91 -0.79 7.11
N ARG A 248 3.72 -0.24 7.32
CA ARG A 248 3.33 0.45 8.56
C ARG A 248 3.29 -0.49 9.76
N LEU A 249 2.80 -1.72 9.61
CA LEU A 249 2.81 -2.71 10.69
C LEU A 249 4.24 -3.04 11.12
N ILE A 250 5.15 -3.24 10.16
CA ILE A 250 6.59 -3.45 10.43
C ILE A 250 7.17 -2.25 11.18
N LEU A 251 6.81 -1.04 10.76
CA LEU A 251 7.22 0.19 11.41
C LEU A 251 6.62 0.35 12.81
N GLN A 252 5.41 -0.15 13.08
CA GLN A 252 4.73 -0.01 14.38
C GLN A 252 5.26 -0.94 15.47
N VAL A 253 5.99 -2.01 15.14
CA VAL A 253 6.45 -2.97 16.16
C VAL A 253 7.38 -2.29 17.18
N LYS A 254 6.94 -2.24 18.45
CA LYS A 254 7.54 -1.44 19.53
C LYS A 254 8.69 -2.13 20.28
N THR A 255 8.79 -3.46 20.27
CA THR A 255 9.88 -4.25 20.90
C THR A 255 10.09 -5.59 20.18
N LEU A 256 11.27 -6.20 20.33
CA LEU A 256 11.57 -7.55 19.80
C LEU A 256 10.68 -8.61 20.43
N ASP A 257 10.37 -8.45 21.73
CA ASP A 257 9.45 -9.30 22.46
C ASP A 257 8.03 -9.21 21.89
N LYS A 258 7.53 -7.99 21.59
CA LYS A 258 6.24 -7.78 20.91
C LYS A 258 6.23 -8.32 19.49
N LEU A 259 7.33 -8.22 18.74
CA LEU A 259 7.44 -8.84 17.42
C LEU A 259 7.29 -10.36 17.51
N PHE A 260 7.96 -10.95 18.50
CA PHE A 260 7.90 -12.38 18.76
C PHE A 260 6.51 -12.81 19.24
N GLU A 261 5.85 -12.03 20.09
CA GLU A 261 4.44 -12.22 20.45
C GLU A 261 3.55 -12.23 19.20
N TYR A 262 3.64 -11.24 18.31
CA TYR A 262 2.85 -11.21 17.07
C TYR A 262 3.15 -12.39 16.14
N TYR A 263 4.42 -12.80 16.05
CA TYR A 263 4.78 -14.00 15.31
C TYR A 263 4.13 -15.26 15.91
N CYS A 264 4.14 -15.40 17.24
CA CYS A 264 3.48 -16.48 17.95
C CYS A 264 1.95 -16.45 17.73
N LEU A 265 1.32 -15.29 17.81
CA LEU A 265 -0.10 -15.09 17.53
C LEU A 265 -0.48 -15.61 16.14
N LEU A 266 0.25 -15.16 15.11
CA LEU A 266 0.02 -15.60 13.73
C LEU A 266 0.25 -17.11 13.56
N ARG A 267 1.24 -17.67 14.26
CA ARG A 267 1.53 -19.11 14.21
C ARG A 267 0.45 -19.94 14.90
N LEU A 268 -0.11 -19.47 16.01
CA LEU A 268 -1.22 -20.11 16.72
C LEU A 268 -2.50 -20.07 15.86
N LEU A 269 -2.82 -18.91 15.28
CA LEU A 269 -3.96 -18.78 14.36
C LEU A 269 -3.81 -19.67 13.13
N LYS A 270 -2.60 -19.75 12.55
CA LYS A 270 -2.32 -20.66 11.44
C LYS A 270 -2.50 -22.12 11.87
N LEU A 271 -2.00 -22.49 13.04
CA LEU A 271 -2.16 -23.85 13.56
C LEU A 271 -3.63 -24.22 13.71
N LEU A 272 -4.46 -23.31 14.23
CA LEU A 272 -5.90 -23.53 14.35
C LEU A 272 -6.56 -23.67 12.96
N ALA A 273 -6.20 -22.79 12.02
CA ALA A 273 -6.70 -22.87 10.65
C ALA A 273 -6.30 -24.17 9.92
N ASP A 274 -5.04 -24.61 10.08
CA ASP A 274 -4.52 -25.86 9.49
C ASP A 274 -5.24 -27.09 10.09
N ASN A 275 -5.78 -26.99 11.31
CA ASN A 275 -6.60 -28.03 11.97
C ASN A 275 -8.11 -27.87 11.75
N GLY A 276 -8.54 -27.03 10.79
CA GLY A 276 -9.94 -26.93 10.37
C GLY A 276 -10.80 -25.97 11.21
N TYR A 277 -10.22 -25.21 12.14
CA TYR A 277 -10.94 -24.18 12.87
C TYR A 277 -11.11 -22.93 11.99
N GLN A 278 -12.35 -22.54 11.71
CA GLN A 278 -12.71 -21.35 10.95
C GLN A 278 -13.39 -20.32 11.85
N LYS A 279 -13.68 -19.12 11.35
CA LYS A 279 -14.39 -18.10 12.14
C LYS A 279 -15.71 -18.65 12.65
N ALA A 280 -15.95 -18.51 13.96
CA ALA A 280 -17.22 -18.91 14.55
C ALA A 280 -18.39 -18.15 13.92
N ASN A 281 -19.55 -18.78 13.82
CA ASN A 281 -20.74 -18.21 13.17
C ASN A 281 -21.49 -17.25 14.11
N VAL A 282 -20.78 -16.24 14.59
CA VAL A 282 -21.26 -15.17 15.49
C VAL A 282 -21.09 -13.81 14.81
N LYS A 283 -21.84 -12.82 15.27
CA LYS A 283 -21.90 -11.48 14.67
C LYS A 283 -20.52 -10.81 14.59
N GLU A 284 -19.67 -11.02 15.59
CA GLU A 284 -18.30 -10.51 15.65
C GLU A 284 -17.36 -11.61 16.20
N PRO A 285 -16.75 -12.43 15.32
CA PRO A 285 -15.87 -13.52 15.75
C PRO A 285 -14.47 -13.06 16.15
N VAL A 286 -14.11 -11.79 15.87
CA VAL A 286 -12.83 -11.19 16.25
C VAL A 286 -13.12 -9.79 16.74
N PHE A 287 -12.81 -9.50 17.99
CA PHE A 287 -13.12 -8.21 18.61
C PHE A 287 -12.05 -7.77 19.61
N LYS A 288 -12.17 -6.52 20.05
CA LYS A 288 -11.37 -5.92 21.12
C LYS A 288 -12.21 -5.86 22.37
N PHE A 289 -11.74 -6.53 23.41
CA PHE A 289 -12.33 -6.47 24.74
C PHE A 289 -11.52 -5.51 25.62
N ASP A 290 -12.14 -4.48 26.16
CA ASP A 290 -11.48 -3.58 27.11
C ASP A 290 -11.62 -4.16 28.52
N TYR A 291 -10.52 -4.62 29.12
CA TYR A 291 -10.52 -5.11 30.49
C TYR A 291 -10.61 -3.93 31.47
N VAL A 292 -11.43 -4.09 32.51
CA VAL A 292 -11.69 -3.07 33.54
C VAL A 292 -10.45 -2.84 34.41
N SER A 293 -9.60 -3.86 34.53
CA SER A 293 -8.35 -3.83 35.34
C SER A 293 -7.21 -3.02 34.69
N ALA A 294 -7.49 -2.13 33.73
CA ALA A 294 -6.52 -1.24 33.14
C ALA A 294 -6.08 -0.17 34.15
N ASP A 295 -4.86 -0.30 34.65
CA ASP A 295 -4.23 0.55 35.67
C ASP A 295 -2.84 1.05 35.21
N GLU A 296 -1.98 1.49 36.13
CA GLU A 296 -0.59 1.87 35.80
C GLU A 296 0.27 0.69 35.32
N HIS A 297 -0.13 -0.55 35.61
CA HIS A 297 0.61 -1.79 35.34
C HIS A 297 0.12 -2.55 34.11
N TYR A 298 -1.13 -2.35 33.70
CA TYR A 298 -1.72 -2.92 32.48
C TYR A 298 -2.46 -1.87 31.66
N GLN A 299 -2.13 -1.80 30.37
CA GLN A 299 -2.86 -0.98 29.40
C GLN A 299 -3.50 -1.91 28.37
N ASN A 300 -4.80 -1.73 28.12
CA ASN A 300 -5.52 -2.46 27.09
C ASN A 300 -4.81 -2.33 25.73
N GLU A 301 -4.64 -3.46 25.04
CA GLU A 301 -4.04 -3.50 23.72
C GLU A 301 -4.91 -2.75 22.72
N LYS A 302 -4.31 -1.75 22.05
CA LYS A 302 -5.01 -0.90 21.07
C LYS A 302 -4.68 -1.29 19.65
N ASP A 303 -3.55 -1.96 19.45
CA ASP A 303 -2.96 -2.17 18.14
C ASP A 303 -3.56 -3.40 17.42
N VAL A 304 -4.01 -4.43 18.15
CA VAL A 304 -4.55 -5.69 17.57
C VAL A 304 -5.82 -6.13 18.30
N ALA A 305 -6.67 -6.94 17.64
CA ALA A 305 -7.75 -7.64 18.34
C ALA A 305 -7.15 -8.58 19.40
N ASN A 306 -7.80 -8.64 20.57
CA ASN A 306 -7.35 -9.44 21.69
C ASN A 306 -8.14 -10.74 21.88
N THR A 307 -9.25 -10.92 21.16
CA THR A 307 -10.11 -12.10 21.28
C THR A 307 -10.48 -12.61 19.89
N TYR A 308 -10.24 -13.91 19.66
CA TYR A 308 -10.50 -14.60 18.39
C TYR A 308 -11.34 -15.86 18.66
N LEU A 309 -12.58 -15.85 18.18
CA LEU A 309 -13.53 -16.96 18.26
C LEU A 309 -13.47 -17.79 16.98
N LEU A 310 -13.04 -19.04 17.12
CA LEU A 310 -12.91 -19.99 16.04
C LEU A 310 -13.70 -21.26 16.36
N SER A 311 -14.24 -21.94 15.35
CA SER A 311 -14.99 -23.19 15.51
C SER A 311 -14.69 -24.13 14.36
N ASN A 312 -14.64 -25.43 14.66
CA ASN A 312 -14.57 -26.50 13.66
C ASN A 312 -15.92 -27.23 13.50
N GLY A 313 -17.00 -26.70 14.07
CA GLY A 313 -18.35 -27.26 14.05
C GLY A 313 -18.76 -27.94 15.36
N GLU A 314 -17.86 -28.73 15.96
CA GLU A 314 -18.12 -29.46 17.22
C GLU A 314 -17.49 -28.75 18.43
N VAL A 315 -16.32 -28.15 18.25
CA VAL A 315 -15.54 -27.51 19.31
C VAL A 315 -15.33 -26.03 18.97
N THR A 316 -15.57 -25.17 19.95
CA THR A 316 -15.22 -23.75 19.87
C THR A 316 -13.86 -23.52 20.50
N ALA A 317 -12.93 -22.95 19.73
CA ALA A 317 -11.62 -22.51 20.20
C ALA A 317 -11.60 -20.98 20.31
N THR A 318 -11.41 -20.46 21.53
CA THR A 318 -11.24 -19.02 21.77
C THR A 318 -9.78 -18.73 22.09
N LEU A 319 -9.12 -17.95 21.24
CA LEU A 319 -7.76 -17.48 21.47
C LEU A 319 -7.80 -16.06 22.03
N TYR A 320 -7.25 -15.89 23.22
CA TYR A 320 -7.08 -14.63 23.91
C TYR A 320 -5.62 -14.18 23.83
N TYR A 321 -5.39 -12.92 23.45
CA TYR A 321 -4.09 -12.27 23.42
C TYR A 321 -4.02 -11.23 24.54
N GLN A 322 -3.03 -11.35 25.41
CA GLN A 322 -2.87 -10.57 26.64
C GLN A 322 -4.14 -10.46 27.52
N PRO A 323 -4.83 -11.58 27.85
CA PRO A 323 -5.98 -11.51 28.73
C PRO A 323 -5.59 -11.13 30.16
N VAL A 324 -6.54 -10.57 30.90
CA VAL A 324 -6.40 -10.30 32.33
C VAL A 324 -7.10 -11.41 33.11
N ILE A 325 -6.33 -12.14 33.94
CA ILE A 325 -6.85 -13.16 34.85
C ILE A 325 -6.76 -12.60 36.26
N SER A 326 -7.89 -12.17 36.81
CA SER A 326 -7.96 -11.55 38.14
C SER A 326 -8.37 -12.56 39.22
N ALA A 327 -8.12 -12.22 40.49
CA ALA A 327 -8.67 -12.95 41.64
C ALA A 327 -10.09 -12.49 42.04
N VAL A 328 -10.58 -11.38 41.47
CA VAL A 328 -11.77 -10.65 41.95
C VAL A 328 -12.97 -10.85 41.03
N GLN A 329 -12.74 -10.85 39.72
CA GLN A 329 -13.79 -10.89 38.71
C GLN A 329 -13.39 -11.70 37.48
N PHE A 330 -14.39 -12.31 36.86
CA PHE A 330 -14.26 -12.96 35.55
C PHE A 330 -14.64 -11.96 34.46
N GLU A 331 -13.81 -11.87 33.42
CA GLU A 331 -14.00 -10.98 32.28
C GLU A 331 -13.78 -11.78 30.98
N ASN A 332 -14.41 -11.34 29.87
CA ASN A 332 -14.21 -11.89 28.53
C ASN A 332 -14.45 -13.42 28.40
N ASP A 333 -15.44 -13.96 29.11
CA ASP A 333 -15.82 -15.38 29.15
C ASP A 333 -14.70 -16.35 29.60
N LEU A 334 -13.71 -15.84 30.34
CA LEU A 334 -12.70 -16.63 31.02
C LEU A 334 -13.22 -17.11 32.38
N THR A 335 -13.16 -18.41 32.65
CA THR A 335 -13.44 -19.02 33.97
C THR A 335 -12.17 -19.25 34.79
N LEU A 336 -11.03 -18.78 34.28
CA LEU A 336 -9.75 -18.78 34.98
C LEU A 336 -9.71 -17.68 36.04
N PHE A 337 -9.25 -18.01 37.24
CA PHE A 337 -8.99 -17.04 38.29
C PHE A 337 -7.68 -17.33 39.00
N ARG A 338 -7.10 -16.28 39.58
CA ARG A 338 -5.92 -16.39 40.41
C ARG A 338 -6.29 -16.84 41.83
N THR A 339 -5.60 -17.83 42.37
CA THR A 339 -5.89 -18.42 43.70
C THR A 339 -5.12 -17.77 44.85
N THR A 340 -4.09 -16.98 44.55
CA THR A 340 -3.21 -16.36 45.55
C THR A 340 -3.47 -14.87 45.71
N LYS A 341 -3.51 -14.40 46.96
CA LYS A 341 -3.50 -12.96 47.27
C LYS A 341 -2.10 -12.40 47.03
N PRO A 342 -1.91 -11.32 46.24
CA PRO A 342 -0.60 -10.76 45.99
C PRO A 342 0.00 -10.13 47.26
N PRO A 343 1.34 -10.05 47.33
CA PRO A 343 2.02 -9.19 48.30
C PRO A 343 1.58 -7.73 48.14
N ALA A 344 1.55 -6.96 49.22
CA ALA A 344 1.19 -5.55 49.19
C ALA A 344 1.99 -4.77 48.12
N GLY A 345 1.29 -4.12 47.20
CA GLY A 345 1.88 -3.35 46.09
C GLY A 345 2.01 -4.06 44.75
N ASN A 346 1.62 -5.34 44.64
CA ASN A 346 1.56 -6.06 43.36
C ASN A 346 0.11 -6.15 42.84
N PRO A 347 -0.11 -6.19 41.51
CA PRO A 347 -1.44 -6.31 40.94
C PRO A 347 -2.11 -7.64 41.33
N ASP A 348 -3.43 -7.57 41.54
CA ASP A 348 -4.33 -8.70 41.85
C ASP A 348 -4.62 -9.60 40.63
N TYR A 349 -3.92 -9.39 39.52
CA TYR A 349 -4.15 -10.09 38.26
C TYR A 349 -2.85 -10.61 37.63
N TYR A 350 -3.00 -11.60 36.75
CA TYR A 350 -1.96 -12.10 35.86
C TYR A 350 -2.33 -11.86 34.40
N THR A 351 -1.31 -11.54 33.59
CA THR A 351 -1.45 -11.23 32.17
C THR A 351 -0.53 -12.14 31.34
N PRO A 352 -0.94 -13.40 31.10
CA PRO A 352 -0.22 -14.25 30.15
C PRO A 352 -0.27 -13.66 28.73
N ASP A 353 0.71 -14.01 27.89
CA ASP A 353 0.74 -13.50 26.50
C ASP A 353 -0.40 -14.10 25.67
N PHE A 354 -0.70 -15.39 25.85
CA PHE A 354 -1.84 -16.05 25.20
C PHE A 354 -2.56 -17.03 26.12
N VAL A 355 -3.88 -17.10 25.98
CA VAL A 355 -4.70 -18.18 26.55
C VAL A 355 -5.56 -18.76 25.43
N LEU A 356 -5.56 -20.07 25.30
CA LEU A 356 -6.39 -20.79 24.36
C LEU A 356 -7.41 -21.60 25.16
N LYS A 357 -8.68 -21.32 24.93
CA LYS A 357 -9.83 -22.02 25.52
C LYS A 357 -10.44 -22.94 24.47
N PHE A 358 -10.62 -24.21 24.77
CA PHE A 358 -11.42 -25.13 23.98
C PHE A 358 -12.70 -25.45 24.74
N ALA A 359 -13.84 -25.28 24.09
CA ALA A 359 -15.16 -25.59 24.64
C ALA A 359 -15.88 -26.56 23.70
N SER A 360 -16.12 -27.78 24.18
CA SER A 360 -16.90 -28.81 23.48
C SER A 360 -18.37 -28.81 23.93
N SER A 361 -18.61 -28.51 25.22
CA SER A 361 -19.93 -28.33 25.83
C SER A 361 -19.85 -27.28 26.94
N GLU A 362 -20.98 -26.83 27.50
CA GLU A 362 -20.99 -25.78 28.54
C GLU A 362 -20.23 -26.16 29.83
N ASP A 363 -19.99 -27.45 30.06
CA ASP A 363 -19.33 -27.98 31.27
C ASP A 363 -17.93 -28.55 30.99
N ASP A 364 -17.46 -28.54 29.74
CA ASP A 364 -16.17 -29.10 29.34
C ASP A 364 -15.30 -28.03 28.66
N GLU A 365 -14.58 -27.30 29.50
CA GLU A 365 -13.66 -26.21 29.13
C GLU A 365 -12.21 -26.60 29.43
N GLU A 366 -11.39 -26.69 28.38
CA GLU A 366 -9.94 -26.90 28.52
C GLU A 366 -9.17 -25.62 28.22
N TYR A 367 -8.12 -25.36 29.00
CA TYR A 367 -7.30 -24.17 28.89
C TYR A 367 -5.83 -24.50 28.65
N ALA A 368 -5.23 -23.81 27.68
CA ALA A 368 -3.78 -23.80 27.47
C ALA A 368 -3.25 -22.37 27.57
N ILE A 369 -2.28 -22.13 28.46
CA ILE A 369 -1.68 -20.83 28.70
C ILE A 369 -0.28 -20.80 28.08
N PHE A 370 0.03 -19.77 27.30
CA PHE A 370 1.33 -19.57 26.68
C PHE A 370 1.93 -18.21 27.08
N ASP A 371 3.21 -18.23 27.40
CA ASP A 371 3.99 -17.04 27.75
C ASP A 371 5.21 -17.01 26.81
N ALA A 372 5.17 -16.08 25.85
CA ALA A 372 6.17 -15.95 24.80
C ALA A 372 7.39 -15.21 25.34
N LYS A 373 8.57 -15.85 25.20
CA LYS A 373 9.84 -15.28 25.63
C LYS A 373 10.86 -15.35 24.50
N PHE A 374 11.35 -14.19 24.06
CA PHE A 374 12.42 -14.10 23.08
C PHE A 374 13.78 -14.29 23.77
N SER A 375 14.15 -15.54 24.03
CA SER A 375 15.45 -15.88 24.63
C SER A 375 15.91 -17.29 24.25
N SER A 376 17.16 -17.63 24.59
CA SER A 376 17.69 -18.96 24.35
C SER A 376 17.01 -19.99 25.25
N ARG A 377 16.87 -21.24 24.77
CA ARG A 377 16.24 -22.33 25.53
C ARG A 377 16.89 -22.54 26.91
N ALA A 378 18.21 -22.37 27.01
CA ALA A 378 18.95 -22.50 28.25
C ALA A 378 18.57 -21.41 29.26
N ASN A 379 18.46 -20.15 28.81
CA ASN A 379 18.08 -19.03 29.65
C ASN A 379 16.62 -19.12 30.12
N ILE A 380 15.71 -19.51 29.23
CA ILE A 380 14.29 -19.70 29.57
C ILE A 380 14.13 -20.75 30.66
N LYS A 381 14.79 -21.92 30.52
CA LYS A 381 14.73 -22.98 31.54
C LYS A 381 15.24 -22.55 32.90
N LYS A 382 16.30 -21.74 32.93
CA LYS A 382 16.97 -21.34 34.17
C LYS A 382 16.27 -20.17 34.89
N HIS A 383 15.72 -19.22 34.14
CA HIS A 383 15.27 -17.95 34.71
C HIS A 383 13.76 -17.69 34.58
N SER A 384 13.14 -18.07 33.46
CA SER A 384 11.73 -17.72 33.19
C SER A 384 10.76 -18.86 33.51
N LEU A 385 11.16 -20.11 33.24
CA LEU A 385 10.32 -21.29 33.41
C LEU A 385 9.82 -21.49 34.86
N PRO A 386 10.65 -21.32 35.91
CA PRO A 386 10.17 -21.46 37.28
C PRO A 386 9.07 -20.46 37.63
N GLU A 387 9.18 -19.21 37.15
CA GLU A 387 8.16 -18.19 37.38
C GLU A 387 6.87 -18.47 36.60
N VAL A 388 6.98 -18.89 35.35
CA VAL A 388 5.82 -19.23 34.49
C VAL A 388 5.06 -20.41 35.09
N ILE A 389 5.76 -21.45 35.56
CA ILE A 389 5.14 -22.60 36.25
C ILE A 389 4.45 -22.12 37.53
N ARG A 390 5.12 -21.32 38.36
CA ARG A 390 4.50 -20.79 39.58
C ARG A 390 3.22 -20.01 39.26
N LYS A 391 3.28 -19.03 38.36
CA LYS A 391 2.15 -18.15 38.02
C LYS A 391 0.98 -18.91 37.42
N TYR A 392 1.22 -19.74 36.40
CA TYR A 392 0.14 -20.27 35.58
C TYR A 392 -0.21 -21.73 35.86
N SER A 393 0.70 -22.51 36.47
CA SER A 393 0.41 -23.91 36.84
C SER A 393 0.01 -24.08 38.30
N CYS A 394 0.49 -23.22 39.21
CA CYS A 394 0.22 -23.37 40.65
C CYS A 394 -0.79 -22.35 41.17
N GLU A 395 -0.83 -21.14 40.61
CA GLU A 395 -1.58 -20.00 41.15
C GLU A 395 -2.81 -19.60 40.33
N ILE A 396 -3.16 -20.41 39.32
CA ILE A 396 -4.39 -20.27 38.53
C ILE A 396 -5.21 -21.54 38.66
N SER A 397 -6.52 -21.38 38.77
CA SER A 397 -7.48 -22.48 38.75
C SER A 397 -8.65 -22.16 37.83
N VAL A 398 -9.36 -23.20 37.42
CA VAL A 398 -10.59 -23.11 36.60
C VAL A 398 -11.77 -23.21 37.55
N ALA A 399 -12.68 -22.25 37.51
CA ALA A 399 -13.91 -22.34 38.27
C ALA A 399 -14.84 -23.37 37.62
N SER A 400 -15.10 -24.50 38.28
CA SER A 400 -16.22 -25.36 37.91
C SER A 400 -17.51 -24.62 38.23
N ARG A 401 -18.43 -24.47 37.25
CA ARG A 401 -19.71 -23.76 37.44
C ARG A 401 -20.57 -24.31 38.59
N SER A 402 -20.26 -25.51 39.11
CA SER A 402 -20.86 -26.10 40.31
C SER A 402 -20.48 -25.41 41.64
N SER A 403 -19.52 -24.48 41.64
CA SER A 403 -19.12 -23.75 42.84
C SER A 403 -18.59 -22.37 42.47
N ALA A 404 -19.49 -21.49 42.02
CA ALA A 404 -19.22 -20.05 42.09
C ALA A 404 -19.06 -19.64 43.57
N PRO A 405 -18.07 -18.82 43.93
CA PRO A 405 -17.99 -18.27 45.27
C PRO A 405 -19.18 -17.33 45.48
N GLN A 406 -20.17 -17.76 46.28
CA GLN A 406 -21.15 -16.87 46.88
C GLN A 406 -20.43 -15.95 47.87
N ASN A 407 -19.92 -14.82 47.40
CA ASN A 407 -19.55 -13.70 48.26
C ASN A 407 -20.57 -12.58 48.09
N GLY A 408 -21.75 -12.80 48.67
CA GLY A 408 -22.69 -11.74 49.04
C GLY A 408 -22.66 -11.58 50.56
N LEU A 409 -21.74 -10.76 51.06
CA LEU A 409 -21.86 -10.18 52.40
C LEU A 409 -22.96 -9.11 52.31
N ASP A 410 -24.16 -9.46 52.76
CA ASP A 410 -25.23 -8.51 53.08
C ASP A 410 -24.81 -7.63 54.28
N PRO A 411 -24.75 -6.29 54.15
CA PRO A 411 -24.66 -5.41 55.30
C PRO A 411 -25.99 -4.68 55.46
N ALA A 412 -27.03 -5.35 55.97
CA ALA A 412 -28.20 -4.66 56.51
C ALA A 412 -29.13 -5.62 57.27
N ARG A 413 -29.05 -5.59 58.61
CA ARG A 413 -30.15 -5.62 59.59
C ARG A 413 -29.67 -6.29 60.87
N GLU A 414 -29.46 -5.48 61.91
CA GLU A 414 -30.11 -5.67 63.20
C GLU A 414 -29.91 -4.41 64.05
N SER A 415 -31.05 -3.80 64.38
CA SER A 415 -31.42 -2.91 65.50
C SER A 415 -30.37 -2.01 66.14
#